data_AF-T1BJQ1-F1
#
_entry.id   AF-T1BJQ1-F1
#
_cell.length_a   1.000
_cell.length_b   1.000
_cell.length_c   1.000
_cell.angle_alpha   90.00
_cell.angle_beta   90.00
_cell.angle_gamma   90.00
#
_symmetry.space_group_name_H-M   'P 1'
#
loop_
_entity.id
_entity.type
_entity.pdbx_description
1 polymer ?
#
loop_
_entity_poly.entity_id
_entity_poly.type
_entity_poly.pdbx_seq_one_letter_code
_entity_poly.pdbx_strand_id
1 'polypeptide(L)' 'MGPVKDYECLCGKYKRLKHRGVVCEKCGVEVTQAKVRRERMGHIELASPVAHIWFLKSLPSRIG' A
#
# COMPACT_ATOMS: atom_id res chain seq x y z
N MET A 1 2.11 3.51 1.46
CA MET A 1 1.71 3.70 0.04
C MET A 1 2.74 4.56 -0.69
N GLY A 2 2.89 4.38 -2.00
CA GLY A 2 3.91 5.06 -2.82
C GLY A 2 3.50 6.43 -3.40
N PRO A 3 4.39 7.09 -4.16
CA PRO A 3 4.19 8.44 -4.67
C PRO A 3 3.10 8.50 -5.74
N VAL A 4 2.39 9.64 -5.83
CA VAL A 4 1.32 9.86 -6.84
C VAL A 4 1.89 10.19 -8.21
N LYS A 5 2.96 10.98 -8.24
CA LYS A 5 3.70 11.35 -9.44
C LYS A 5 5.08 10.70 -9.40
N ASP A 6 5.63 10.39 -10.57
CA ASP A 6 6.93 9.76 -10.66
C ASP A 6 8.02 10.61 -10.00
N TYR A 7 8.75 10.00 -9.08
CA TYR A 7 9.87 10.63 -8.36
C TYR A 7 9.51 11.95 -7.66
N GLU A 8 8.28 12.07 -7.14
CA GLU A 8 7.86 13.22 -6.34
C GLU A 8 7.19 12.74 -5.04
N CYS A 9 7.69 13.21 -3.90
CA CYS A 9 7.07 12.98 -2.61
C CYS A 9 5.82 13.87 -2.42
N LEU A 10 4.91 13.48 -1.52
CA LEU A 10 3.63 14.17 -1.33
C LEU A 10 3.79 15.63 -0.89
N CYS A 11 4.74 15.92 0.01
CA CYS A 11 4.94 17.28 0.53
C CYS A 11 5.74 18.20 -0.42
N GLY A 12 6.22 17.69 -1.55
CA GLY A 12 7.00 18.46 -2.53
C GLY A 12 8.45 18.76 -2.15
N LYS A 13 8.96 18.31 -0.98
CA LYS A 13 10.36 18.48 -0.55
C LYS A 13 11.35 17.82 -1.52
N TYR A 14 11.06 16.59 -1.92
CA TYR A 14 11.86 15.81 -2.86
C TYR A 14 11.12 15.64 -4.19
N LYS A 15 11.78 16.06 -5.27
CA LYS A 15 11.27 16.01 -6.65
C LYS A 15 12.36 15.54 -7.60
N ARG A 16 11.93 14.96 -8.72
CA ARG A 16 12.78 14.50 -9.84
C ARG A 16 13.71 13.33 -9.42
N LEU A 17 14.44 12.79 -10.40
CA LEU A 17 15.29 11.60 -10.21
C LEU A 17 16.44 11.77 -9.20
N LYS A 18 16.84 12.99 -8.85
CA LYS A 18 18.01 13.25 -7.98
C LYS A 18 17.89 12.59 -6.60
N HIS A 19 16.66 12.43 -6.10
CA HIS A 19 16.38 11.88 -4.77
C HIS A 19 15.75 10.49 -4.82
N ARG A 20 15.94 9.75 -5.92
CA ARG A 20 15.40 8.40 -6.10
C ARG A 20 15.80 7.49 -4.93
N GLY A 21 14.83 6.79 -4.35
CA GLY A 21 15.02 5.85 -3.23
C GLY A 21 15.04 6.52 -1.84
N VAL A 22 14.97 7.84 -1.76
CA VAL A 22 14.89 8.55 -0.47
C VAL A 22 13.46 8.49 0.06
N VAL A 23 13.30 8.13 1.34
CA VAL A 23 12.03 8.24 2.06
C VAL A 23 11.91 9.62 2.67
N CYS A 24 10.81 10.31 2.39
CA CYS A 24 10.62 11.65 2.92
C CYS A 24 10.30 11.64 4.41
N GLU A 25 11.12 12.29 5.24
CA GLU A 25 10.89 12.39 6.69
C GLU A 25 9.56 13.08 7.06
N LYS A 26 9.08 14.02 6.23
CA LYS A 26 7.86 14.77 6.51
C LYS A 26 6.58 14.02 6.15
N CYS A 27 6.59 13.22 5.08
CA CYS A 27 5.38 12.56 4.57
C CYS A 27 5.48 11.03 4.50
N GLY A 28 6.63 10.44 4.83
CA GLY A 28 6.88 9.00 4.76
C GLY A 28 6.88 8.42 3.35
N VAL A 29 6.69 9.24 2.30
CA VAL A 29 6.62 8.77 0.91
C VAL A 29 8.02 8.59 0.35
N GLU A 30 8.26 7.40 -0.17
CA GLU A 30 9.48 7.05 -0.91
C GLU A 30 9.45 7.62 -2.33
N VAL A 31 10.54 8.25 -2.73
CA VAL A 31 10.70 8.84 -4.07
C VAL A 31 11.04 7.73 -5.07
N THR A 32 10.02 7.16 -5.68
CA THR A 32 10.13 6.09 -6.68
C THR A 32 9.10 6.31 -7.81
N GLN A 33 8.98 5.36 -8.73
CA GLN A 33 7.95 5.41 -9.77
C GLN A 33 6.56 5.24 -9.16
N ALA A 34 5.56 5.95 -9.67
CA ALA A 34 4.16 5.80 -9.24
C ALA A 34 3.60 4.39 -9.51
N LYS A 35 4.24 3.63 -10.41
CA LYS A 35 3.91 2.22 -10.71
C LYS A 35 3.84 1.34 -9.46
N VAL A 36 4.68 1.59 -8.45
CA VAL A 36 4.69 0.80 -7.20
C VAL A 36 3.35 0.80 -6.46
N ARG A 37 2.47 1.77 -6.71
CA ARG A 37 1.12 1.81 -6.13
C ARG A 37 0.23 0.66 -6.61
N ARG A 38 0.55 0.04 -7.76
CA ARG A 38 -0.17 -1.13 -8.29
C ARG A 38 0.31 -2.44 -7.66
N GLU A 39 1.53 -2.47 -7.14
CA GLU A 39 2.18 -3.67 -6.62
C GLU A 39 2.18 -3.72 -5.07
N ARG A 40 2.18 -2.56 -4.40
CA ARG A 40 2.17 -2.48 -2.93
C ARG A 40 0.76 -2.68 -2.37
N MET A 41 0.58 -3.74 -1.57
CA MET A 41 -0.66 -4.00 -0.83
C MET A 41 -0.69 -3.25 0.51
N GLY A 42 -1.88 -2.80 0.90
CA GLY A 42 -2.17 -2.36 2.27
C GLY A 42 -2.90 -3.47 3.03
N HIS A 43 -2.85 -3.44 4.34
CA HIS A 43 -3.64 -4.34 5.19
C HIS A 43 -4.28 -3.54 6.32
N ILE A 44 -5.29 -4.15 6.96
CA ILE A 44 -6.00 -3.60 8.11
C ILE A 44 -5.89 -4.64 9.21
N GLU A 45 -5.42 -4.22 10.39
CA GLU A 45 -5.47 -5.03 11.60
C GLU A 45 -6.86 -4.92 12.23
N LEU A 46 -7.57 -6.04 12.31
CA LEU A 46 -8.91 -6.08 12.89
C LEU A 46 -8.82 -6.28 14.41
N ALA A 47 -9.70 -5.61 15.15
CA ALA A 47 -9.78 -5.76 16.61
C ALA A 47 -10.26 -7.16 17.06
N SER A 48 -10.94 -7.90 16.18
CA SER A 48 -11.48 -9.23 16.43
C SER A 48 -11.35 -10.10 15.17
N PRO A 49 -11.14 -11.42 15.30
CA PRO A 49 -11.01 -12.31 14.15
C PRO A 49 -12.31 -12.39 13.32
N VAL A 50 -12.15 -12.51 12.01
CA VAL A 50 -13.26 -12.64 11.04
C VAL A 50 -12.98 -13.81 10.10
N ALA A 51 -14.00 -14.63 9.84
CA ALA A 51 -13.93 -15.70 8.86
C ALA A 51 -14.21 -15.16 7.44
N HIS A 52 -13.44 -15.63 6.46
CA HIS A 52 -13.68 -15.27 5.06
C HIS A 52 -14.97 -15.93 4.55
N ILE A 53 -15.89 -15.14 3.98
CA ILE A 53 -17.24 -15.58 3.58
C ILE A 53 -17.24 -16.79 2.63
N TRP A 54 -16.21 -16.92 1.78
CA TRP A 54 -16.09 -18.07 0.89
C TRP A 54 -16.09 -19.39 1.66
N PHE A 55 -15.43 -19.48 2.81
CA PHE A 55 -15.40 -20.75 3.56
C PHE A 55 -16.70 -21.03 4.33
N LEU A 56 -17.49 -20.00 4.61
CA LEU A 56 -18.78 -20.10 5.30
C LEU A 56 -19.94 -20.38 4.32
N LYS A 57 -20.00 -19.65 3.19
CA LYS A 57 -21.15 -19.66 2.26
C LYS A 57 -20.90 -20.40 0.94
N SER A 58 -19.68 -20.80 0.60
CA SER A 58 -19.49 -21.71 -0.55
C SER A 58 -20.03 -23.08 -0.15
N LEU A 59 -20.92 -23.67 -0.94
CA LEU A 59 -21.41 -25.03 -0.69
C LEU A 59 -20.49 -26.07 -1.36
N PRO A 60 -20.13 -27.17 -0.66
CA PRO A 60 -20.34 -27.40 0.77
C PRO A 60 -19.45 -26.48 1.62
N SER A 61 -19.95 -26.03 2.77
CA SER A 61 -19.18 -25.19 3.68
C SER A 61 -17.93 -25.91 4.13
N ARG A 62 -16.78 -25.23 4.14
CA ARG A 62 -15.51 -25.81 4.62
C ARG A 62 -15.31 -25.65 6.13
N ILE A 63 -16.22 -24.95 6.80
CA ILE A 63 -16.23 -24.65 8.24
C ILE A 63 -17.35 -25.44 8.98
N GLY A 64 -18.09 -26.28 8.24
CA GLY A 64 -19.16 -27.13 8.79
C GLY A 64 -18.70 -28.53 9.09
#